data_AF-A0A0D7PVY5-F1
#
_entry.id   AF-A0A0D7PVY5-F1
#
_cell.length_a   1.000
_cell.length_b   1.000
_cell.length_c   1.000
_cell.angle_alpha   90.00
_cell.angle_beta   90.00
_cell.angle_gamma   90.00
#
_symmetry.space_group_name_H-M   'P 1'
#
loop_
_entity.id
_entity.type
_entity.pdbx_description
1 polymer ?
#
loop_
_entity_poly.entity_id
_entity_poly.type
_entity_poly.pdbx_seq_one_letter_code
_entity_poly.pdbx_strand_id
1 'polypeptide(L)'
;MGRTAGKKVSCHAIQRHSPGWRHCRVLVVAMLCTTCALLFASEARAQCTARNVLQNQLRLKKGPSVDRPQILIKSAVDVPVWKTITIGTFANFFALSNALDAAGCGIGNSAGEILARPIFTLRDTKTDIELFTVSAAELGFQTDTALLADIYARAKQLGFGLAAAEVGPQLRLQYFDQPIGEFLIVGMEPIRTWKGAPVILNVANGGAGLILIGQDGGADTQISVASRFVFMRTNEAAPAEAPEAVALVGR
;
A
#
# COMPACT_ATOMS: atom_id res chain seq x y z
N MET A 1 -82.24 51.94 15.66
CA MET A 1 -82.38 50.46 15.62
C MET A 1 -82.48 50.03 14.18
N GLY A 2 -81.73 48.99 13.77
CA GLY A 2 -81.85 48.35 12.45
C GLY A 2 -80.74 48.63 11.42
N ARG A 3 -79.53 48.07 11.62
CA ARG A 3 -78.67 47.59 10.52
C ARG A 3 -79.34 46.30 9.98
N THR A 4 -79.37 45.95 8.70
CA THR A 4 -78.26 45.64 7.77
C THR A 4 -78.84 45.59 6.33
N ALA A 5 -78.31 46.38 5.39
CA ALA A 5 -77.29 46.00 4.40
C ALA A 5 -77.73 44.92 3.39
N GLY A 6 -78.33 45.35 2.27
CA GLY A 6 -78.39 44.59 1.02
C GLY A 6 -77.11 44.81 0.21
N LYS A 7 -76.56 43.75 -0.40
CA LYS A 7 -75.39 43.84 -1.28
C LYS A 7 -75.65 43.14 -2.62
N LYS A 8 -75.34 43.90 -3.68
CA LYS A 8 -75.53 43.62 -5.11
C LYS A 8 -74.80 42.37 -5.60
N VAL A 9 -75.42 41.73 -6.59
CA VAL A 9 -74.83 40.76 -7.53
C VAL A 9 -73.89 41.48 -8.50
N SER A 10 -72.74 40.88 -8.77
CA SER A 10 -71.91 41.16 -9.95
C SER A 10 -71.19 39.89 -10.38
N CYS A 11 -71.37 39.50 -11.63
CA CYS A 11 -70.67 38.41 -12.31
C CYS A 11 -69.30 38.89 -12.79
N HIS A 12 -68.23 38.11 -12.62
CA HIS A 12 -67.19 37.97 -13.66
C HIS A 12 -66.16 36.86 -13.38
N ALA A 13 -65.87 36.13 -14.46
CA ALA A 13 -64.61 35.49 -14.87
C ALA A 13 -63.96 34.41 -13.98
N ILE A 14 -64.14 33.15 -14.40
CA ILE A 14 -63.33 31.99 -13.99
C ILE A 14 -61.93 32.12 -14.61
N GLN A 15 -60.92 32.45 -13.80
CA GLN A 15 -59.51 32.28 -14.18
C GLN A 15 -59.11 30.81 -14.03
N ARG A 16 -58.95 30.11 -15.18
CA ARG A 16 -58.26 28.82 -15.24
C ARG A 16 -56.76 29.07 -15.10
N HIS A 17 -56.17 28.72 -13.95
CA HIS A 17 -54.72 28.61 -13.80
C HIS A 17 -54.26 27.19 -14.13
N SER A 18 -53.48 27.06 -15.21
CA SER A 18 -52.88 25.81 -15.67
C SER A 18 -51.79 25.29 -14.72
N PRO A 19 -51.73 23.98 -14.38
CA PRO A 19 -50.77 23.42 -13.41
C PRO A 19 -49.39 23.08 -14.02
N GLY A 20 -49.07 23.61 -15.20
CA GLY A 20 -47.95 23.13 -16.03
C GLY A 20 -46.54 23.54 -15.60
N TRP A 21 -46.38 24.58 -14.78
CA TRP A 21 -45.04 25.19 -14.61
C TRP A 21 -44.19 24.58 -13.47
N ARG A 22 -44.82 23.99 -12.44
CA ARG A 22 -44.08 23.34 -11.34
C ARG A 22 -43.55 21.96 -11.72
N HIS A 23 -44.30 21.21 -12.53
CA HIS A 23 -43.90 19.89 -13.00
C HIS A 23 -42.68 19.94 -13.92
N CYS A 24 -42.59 20.96 -14.78
CA CYS A 24 -41.47 21.13 -15.70
C CYS A 24 -40.14 21.42 -14.97
N ARG A 25 -40.17 22.23 -13.89
CA ARG A 25 -38.98 22.49 -13.06
C ARG A 25 -38.50 21.27 -12.27
N VAL A 26 -39.42 20.47 -11.73
CA VAL A 26 -39.08 19.24 -11.01
C VAL A 26 -38.48 18.19 -11.95
N LEU A 27 -39.02 18.08 -13.17
CA LEU A 27 -38.50 17.17 -14.20
C LEU A 27 -37.09 17.56 -14.67
N VAL A 28 -36.81 18.86 -14.83
CA VAL A 28 -35.47 19.35 -15.22
C VAL A 28 -34.44 19.11 -14.11
N VAL A 29 -34.79 19.35 -12.83
CA VAL A 29 -33.89 19.07 -11.70
C VAL A 29 -33.65 17.57 -11.53
N ALA A 30 -34.68 16.74 -11.69
CA ALA A 30 -34.54 15.28 -11.63
C ALA A 30 -33.65 14.73 -12.76
N MET A 31 -33.80 15.25 -13.99
CA MET A 31 -32.95 14.90 -15.14
C MET A 31 -31.49 15.33 -14.92
N LEU A 32 -31.25 16.50 -14.32
CA LEU A 32 -29.88 16.94 -14.00
C LEU A 32 -29.23 16.04 -12.93
N CYS A 33 -30.00 15.62 -11.91
CA CYS A 33 -29.53 14.73 -10.86
C CYS A 33 -29.18 13.32 -11.37
N THR A 34 -29.96 12.76 -12.30
CA THR A 34 -29.65 11.45 -12.89
C THR A 34 -28.45 11.51 -13.81
N THR A 35 -28.26 12.59 -14.58
CA THR A 35 -27.04 12.79 -15.38
C THR A 35 -25.79 12.99 -14.52
N CYS A 36 -25.87 13.71 -13.40
CA CYS A 36 -24.76 13.81 -12.45
C CYS A 36 -24.43 12.46 -11.83
N ALA A 37 -25.43 11.68 -11.40
CA ALA A 37 -25.21 10.35 -10.85
C ALA A 37 -24.53 9.39 -11.86
N LEU A 38 -24.88 9.50 -13.15
CA LEU A 38 -24.26 8.71 -14.22
C LEU A 38 -22.84 9.18 -14.57
N LEU A 39 -22.57 10.49 -14.51
CA LEU A 39 -21.22 11.04 -14.70
C LEU A 39 -20.28 10.70 -13.53
N PHE A 40 -20.73 10.83 -12.28
CA PHE A 40 -19.94 10.49 -11.09
C PHE A 40 -19.80 8.98 -10.85
N ALA A 41 -20.77 8.15 -11.29
CA ALA A 41 -20.61 6.69 -11.25
C ALA A 41 -19.59 6.18 -12.29
N SER A 42 -19.21 7.00 -13.27
CA SER A 42 -18.27 6.61 -14.33
C SER A 42 -16.79 6.71 -13.90
N GLU A 43 -16.48 7.51 -12.88
CA GLU A 43 -15.10 7.68 -12.38
C GLU A 43 -14.71 6.78 -11.19
N ALA A 44 -15.63 5.97 -10.68
CA ALA A 44 -15.31 4.97 -9.66
C ALA A 44 -15.31 3.55 -10.25
N ARG A 45 -14.37 3.25 -11.16
CA ARG A 45 -14.14 1.88 -11.64
C ARG A 45 -12.93 1.24 -10.95
N ALA A 46 -13.15 0.76 -9.74
CA ALA A 46 -12.42 -0.40 -9.22
C ALA A 46 -13.25 -1.67 -9.49
N GLN A 47 -13.50 -2.00 -10.76
CA GLN A 47 -14.13 -3.27 -11.11
C GLN A 47 -13.05 -4.36 -11.23
N CYS A 48 -12.68 -4.94 -10.08
CA CYS A 48 -12.09 -6.26 -10.05
C CYS A 48 -13.13 -7.28 -10.54
N THR A 49 -13.14 -7.55 -11.83
CA THR A 49 -13.99 -8.62 -12.35
C THR A 49 -13.52 -9.96 -11.76
N ALA A 50 -14.46 -10.85 -11.46
CA ALA A 50 -14.14 -12.22 -10.99
C ALA A 50 -13.18 -12.95 -11.96
N ARG A 51 -13.22 -12.58 -13.25
CA ARG A 51 -12.30 -13.06 -14.28
C ARG A 51 -10.86 -12.59 -14.04
N ASN A 52 -10.64 -11.33 -13.70
CA ASN A 52 -9.30 -10.79 -13.39
C ASN A 52 -8.75 -11.44 -12.11
N VAL A 53 -9.60 -11.61 -11.08
CA VAL A 53 -9.21 -12.33 -9.85
C VAL A 53 -8.85 -13.78 -10.17
N LEU A 54 -9.68 -14.49 -10.94
CA LEU A 54 -9.43 -15.89 -11.31
C LEU A 54 -8.18 -16.04 -12.18
N GLN A 55 -7.94 -15.13 -13.13
CA GLN A 55 -6.73 -15.12 -13.95
C GLN A 55 -5.48 -14.84 -13.13
N ASN A 56 -5.54 -13.95 -12.14
CA ASN A 56 -4.44 -13.73 -11.20
C ASN A 56 -4.22 -14.94 -10.29
N GLN A 57 -5.27 -15.57 -9.77
CA GLN A 57 -5.17 -16.79 -8.99
C GLN A 57 -4.55 -17.94 -9.80
N LEU A 58 -4.93 -18.08 -11.06
CA LEU A 58 -4.34 -19.06 -11.97
C LEU A 58 -2.89 -18.72 -12.33
N ARG A 59 -2.53 -17.43 -12.48
CA ARG A 59 -1.14 -16.99 -12.66
C ARG A 59 -0.28 -17.17 -11.42
N LEU A 60 -0.83 -17.01 -10.22
CA LEU A 60 -0.11 -17.26 -8.97
C LEU A 60 0.10 -18.77 -8.76
N LYS A 61 -0.93 -19.61 -9.04
CA LYS A 61 -0.78 -21.08 -9.05
C LYS A 61 0.12 -21.60 -10.17
N LYS A 62 0.23 -20.85 -11.27
CA LYS A 62 1.06 -21.15 -12.44
C LYS A 62 2.24 -20.18 -12.54
N GLY A 63 2.67 -19.62 -11.40
CA GLY A 63 3.96 -18.96 -11.34
C GLY A 63 4.98 -20.06 -11.64
N PRO A 64 5.96 -19.82 -12.52
CA PRO A 64 6.94 -20.84 -12.75
C PRO A 64 7.64 -21.04 -11.40
N SER A 65 7.55 -22.27 -10.86
CA SER A 65 8.66 -22.85 -10.14
C SER A 65 9.80 -22.91 -11.14
N VAL A 66 10.40 -21.75 -11.44
CA VAL A 66 11.70 -21.71 -12.06
C VAL A 66 12.57 -22.17 -10.92
N ASP A 67 12.95 -23.43 -11.02
CA ASP A 67 14.16 -24.02 -10.49
C ASP A 67 15.35 -23.17 -10.99
N ARG A 68 15.41 -21.92 -10.51
CA ARG A 68 16.54 -21.03 -10.67
C ARG A 68 17.48 -21.53 -9.59
N PRO A 69 18.73 -21.90 -9.90
CA PRO A 69 19.71 -22.20 -8.88
C PRO A 69 19.67 -21.04 -7.89
N GLN A 70 19.18 -21.29 -6.68
CA GLN A 70 19.05 -20.27 -5.67
C GLN A 70 20.47 -19.99 -5.23
N ILE A 71 21.10 -18.99 -5.87
CA ILE A 71 22.44 -18.57 -5.51
C ILE A 71 22.31 -18.00 -4.10
N LEU A 72 22.83 -18.76 -3.15
CA LEU A 72 22.85 -18.37 -1.76
C LEU A 72 23.65 -17.08 -1.63
N ILE A 73 23.03 -16.06 -1.05
CA ILE A 73 23.68 -14.80 -0.77
C ILE A 73 24.63 -15.01 0.40
N LYS A 74 25.91 -14.72 0.18
CA LYS A 74 26.96 -14.78 1.20
C LYS A 74 27.17 -13.44 1.91
N SER A 75 26.89 -12.33 1.21
CA SER A 75 27.00 -10.98 1.75
C SER A 75 26.13 -9.99 0.96
N ALA A 76 25.64 -8.95 1.63
CA ALA A 76 24.90 -7.85 1.04
C ALA A 76 25.71 -7.04 0.01
N VAL A 77 27.05 -7.11 0.07
CA VAL A 77 27.92 -6.47 -0.93
C VAL A 77 27.83 -7.14 -2.30
N ASP A 78 27.51 -8.43 -2.33
CA ASP A 78 27.42 -9.24 -3.55
C ASP A 78 26.06 -9.08 -4.25
N VAL A 79 25.09 -8.48 -3.56
CA VAL A 79 23.76 -8.25 -4.12
C VAL A 79 23.74 -6.91 -4.84
N PRO A 80 23.36 -6.88 -6.14
CA PRO A 80 23.29 -5.64 -6.89
C PRO A 80 22.16 -4.75 -6.35
N VAL A 81 22.35 -3.43 -6.46
CA VAL A 81 21.28 -2.47 -6.21
C VAL A 81 20.13 -2.78 -7.15
N TRP A 82 18.95 -3.02 -6.58
CA TRP A 82 17.74 -3.30 -7.35
C TRP A 82 17.07 -2.01 -7.79
N LYS A 83 16.97 -1.03 -6.88
CA LYS A 83 16.36 0.27 -7.17
C LYS A 83 16.94 1.33 -6.25
N THR A 84 17.11 2.54 -6.77
CA THR A 84 17.35 3.73 -5.96
C THR A 84 16.07 4.54 -5.88
N ILE A 85 15.68 4.96 -4.68
CA ILE A 85 14.52 5.84 -4.47
C ILE A 85 14.91 7.05 -3.65
N THR A 86 14.19 8.15 -3.81
CA THR A 86 14.34 9.32 -2.96
C THR A 86 13.32 9.28 -1.81
N ILE A 87 13.78 9.41 -0.57
CA ILE A 87 12.94 9.62 0.62
C ILE A 87 13.08 11.06 1.13
N GLY A 88 12.25 11.48 2.09
CA GLY A 88 12.22 12.85 2.60
C GLY A 88 11.59 13.86 1.63
N THR A 89 10.67 13.39 0.79
CA THR A 89 10.05 14.22 -0.26
C THR A 89 8.75 14.90 0.17
N PHE A 90 8.20 14.53 1.33
CA PHE A 90 6.94 15.06 1.85
C PHE A 90 7.09 15.59 3.28
N ALA A 91 6.44 16.71 3.57
CA ALA A 91 6.51 17.36 4.87
C ALA A 91 5.72 16.63 5.98
N ASN A 92 4.70 15.85 5.62
CA ASN A 92 3.85 15.14 6.57
C ASN A 92 3.06 14.00 5.89
N PHE A 93 2.45 13.15 6.73
CA PHE A 93 1.63 12.03 6.28
C PHE A 93 0.47 12.43 5.36
N PHE A 94 -0.22 13.55 5.61
CA PHE A 94 -1.33 13.97 4.77
C PHE A 94 -0.88 14.27 3.33
N ALA A 95 0.24 14.98 3.16
CA ALA A 95 0.82 15.25 1.84
C ALA A 95 1.22 13.96 1.12
N LEU A 96 1.83 13.01 1.85
CA LEU A 96 2.21 11.71 1.31
C LEU A 96 0.99 10.86 0.91
N SER A 97 -0.03 10.81 1.75
CA SER A 97 -1.27 10.06 1.50
C SER A 97 -2.03 10.64 0.31
N ASN A 98 -2.10 11.97 0.19
CA ASN A 98 -2.73 12.63 -0.95
C ASN A 98 -1.95 12.36 -2.25
N ALA A 99 -0.62 12.28 -2.18
CA ALA A 99 0.19 11.94 -3.34
C ALA A 99 -0.01 10.49 -3.79
N LEU A 100 -0.15 9.55 -2.85
CA LEU A 100 -0.49 8.15 -3.16
C LEU A 100 -1.86 8.07 -3.85
N ASP A 101 -2.87 8.73 -3.28
CA ASP A 101 -4.22 8.78 -3.85
C ASP A 101 -4.24 9.40 -5.26
N ALA A 102 -3.61 10.56 -5.43
CA ALA A 102 -3.51 11.23 -6.71
C ALA A 102 -2.76 10.41 -7.78
N ALA A 103 -1.82 9.55 -7.35
CA ALA A 103 -1.09 8.64 -8.23
C ALA A 103 -1.86 7.33 -8.53
N GLY A 104 -3.07 7.16 -8.00
CA GLY A 104 -3.86 5.93 -8.13
C GLY A 104 -3.28 4.74 -7.34
N CYS A 105 -2.45 5.02 -6.33
CA CYS A 105 -1.87 4.02 -5.45
C CYS A 105 -2.77 3.83 -4.23
N GLY A 106 -3.43 2.67 -4.12
CA GLY A 106 -4.28 2.36 -2.98
C GLY A 106 -3.50 2.23 -1.67
N ILE A 107 -4.18 2.48 -0.56
CA ILE A 107 -3.65 2.26 0.79
C ILE A 107 -4.59 1.29 1.52
N GLY A 108 -4.07 0.14 1.92
CA GLY A 108 -4.82 -0.84 2.72
C GLY A 108 -5.00 -0.36 4.17
N ASN A 109 -6.06 -0.83 4.84
CA ASN A 109 -6.45 -0.37 6.18
C ASN A 109 -5.30 -0.39 7.19
N SER A 110 -4.58 -1.52 7.33
CA SER A 110 -3.47 -1.64 8.28
C SER A 110 -2.28 -0.74 7.92
N ALA A 111 -2.00 -0.53 6.63
CA ALA A 111 -0.98 0.43 6.20
C ALA A 111 -1.40 1.85 6.56
N GLY A 112 -2.61 2.26 6.20
CA GLY A 112 -3.15 3.58 6.53
C GLY A 112 -3.14 3.84 8.03
N GLU A 113 -3.48 2.83 8.85
CA GLU A 113 -3.42 2.94 10.30
C GLU A 113 -1.98 3.20 10.79
N ILE A 114 -0.99 2.42 10.36
CA ILE A 114 0.38 2.62 10.85
C ILE A 114 1.04 3.89 10.34
N LEU A 115 0.70 4.33 9.13
CA LEU A 115 1.18 5.61 8.59
C LEU A 115 0.60 6.81 9.34
N ALA A 116 -0.58 6.66 9.95
CA ALA A 116 -1.18 7.68 10.81
C ALA A 116 -0.66 7.65 12.26
N ARG A 117 0.25 6.73 12.61
CA ARG A 117 0.81 6.64 13.98
C ARG A 117 1.88 7.72 14.17
N PRO A 118 1.98 8.35 15.35
CA PRO A 118 3.04 9.34 15.62
C PRO A 118 4.47 8.81 15.50
N ILE A 119 4.67 7.49 15.67
CA ILE A 119 5.98 6.86 15.50
C ILE A 119 6.39 6.72 14.04
N PHE A 120 5.44 6.79 13.10
CA PHE A 120 5.75 6.90 11.68
C PHE A 120 6.24 8.33 11.42
N THR A 121 7.50 8.45 11.06
CA THR A 121 8.14 9.72 10.75
C THR A 121 8.61 9.74 9.31
N LEU A 122 8.66 10.95 8.75
CA LEU A 122 9.25 11.23 7.45
C LEU A 122 10.56 11.96 7.66
N ARG A 123 11.54 11.72 6.78
CA ARG A 123 12.74 12.54 6.75
C ARG A 123 12.40 13.97 6.34
N ASP A 124 13.08 14.92 6.96
CA ASP A 124 13.00 16.33 6.61
C ASP A 124 13.89 16.70 5.41
N THR A 125 14.86 15.83 5.13
CA THR A 125 15.89 16.03 4.11
C THR A 125 15.75 14.98 3.03
N LYS A 126 15.71 15.42 1.77
CA LYS A 126 15.71 14.53 0.61
C LYS A 126 16.99 13.70 0.59
N THR A 127 16.85 12.40 0.45
CA THR A 127 18.00 11.50 0.40
C THR A 127 17.70 10.34 -0.53
N ASP A 128 18.62 10.05 -1.43
CA ASP A 128 18.56 8.86 -2.26
C ASP A 128 19.06 7.66 -1.47
N ILE A 129 18.30 6.57 -1.50
CA ILE A 129 18.64 5.32 -0.84
C ILE A 129 18.66 4.18 -1.84
N GLU A 130 19.66 3.33 -1.73
CA GLU A 130 19.79 2.10 -2.50
C GLU A 130 19.01 0.98 -1.81
N LEU A 131 18.15 0.32 -2.58
CA LEU A 131 17.32 -0.79 -2.14
C LEU A 131 17.78 -2.08 -2.80
N PHE A 132 17.79 -3.15 -2.01
CA PHE A 132 18.19 -4.49 -2.41
C PHE A 132 16.99 -5.41 -2.24
N THR A 133 16.81 -6.35 -3.17
CA THR A 133 15.73 -7.33 -3.08
C THR A 133 16.27 -8.74 -2.97
N VAL A 134 15.83 -9.45 -1.94
CA VAL A 134 16.26 -10.82 -1.64
C VAL A 134 15.06 -11.61 -1.12
N SER A 135 14.96 -12.89 -1.47
CA SER A 135 14.00 -13.80 -0.85
C SER A 135 14.60 -14.45 0.39
N ALA A 136 13.76 -14.98 1.28
CA ALA A 136 14.27 -15.78 2.40
C ALA A 136 14.97 -17.05 1.91
N ALA A 137 14.56 -17.64 0.79
CA ALA A 137 15.29 -18.73 0.16
C ALA A 137 16.73 -18.32 -0.22
N GLU A 138 16.91 -17.14 -0.82
CA GLU A 138 18.23 -16.57 -1.16
C GLU A 138 19.09 -16.24 0.09
N LEU A 139 18.46 -16.04 1.26
CA LEU A 139 19.14 -15.86 2.55
C LEU A 139 19.55 -17.19 3.23
N GLY A 140 19.11 -18.33 2.67
CA GLY A 140 19.49 -19.68 3.12
C GLY A 140 18.40 -20.46 3.86
N PHE A 141 17.15 -19.99 3.88
CA PHE A 141 16.03 -20.73 4.45
C PHE A 141 15.53 -21.81 3.47
N GLN A 142 15.53 -23.07 3.89
CA GLN A 142 15.24 -24.22 3.03
C GLN A 142 13.84 -24.84 3.26
N THR A 143 13.13 -24.39 4.29
CA THR A 143 11.74 -24.80 4.59
C THR A 143 10.75 -23.98 3.77
N ASP A 144 9.47 -24.38 3.72
CA ASP A 144 8.43 -23.61 3.00
C ASP A 144 8.20 -22.21 3.58
N THR A 145 8.37 -22.08 4.90
CA THR A 145 8.24 -20.83 5.66
C THR A 145 9.40 -20.63 6.62
N ALA A 146 9.65 -19.38 7.01
CA ALA A 146 10.58 -18.99 8.07
C ALA A 146 9.96 -17.90 8.94
N LEU A 147 10.40 -17.79 10.20
CA LEU A 147 9.92 -16.72 11.09
C LEU A 147 10.49 -15.38 10.64
N LEU A 148 9.68 -14.32 10.71
CA LEU A 148 10.10 -12.96 10.35
C LEU A 148 11.35 -12.53 11.14
N ALA A 149 11.42 -12.86 12.44
CA ALA A 149 12.56 -12.56 13.27
C ALA A 149 13.86 -13.24 12.79
N ASP A 150 13.78 -14.49 12.37
CA ASP A 150 14.94 -15.23 11.85
C ASP A 150 15.41 -14.66 10.53
N ILE A 151 14.47 -14.30 9.65
CA ILE A 151 14.78 -13.65 8.36
C ILE A 151 15.52 -12.33 8.61
N TYR A 152 15.04 -11.50 9.55
CA TYR A 152 15.69 -10.24 9.88
C TYR A 152 17.06 -10.44 10.52
N ALA A 153 17.20 -11.41 11.42
CA ALA A 153 18.48 -11.73 12.03
C ALA A 153 19.49 -12.18 10.96
N ARG A 154 19.07 -13.04 10.04
CA ARG A 154 19.91 -13.52 8.94
C ARG A 154 20.28 -12.40 7.96
N ALA A 155 19.34 -11.54 7.60
CA ALA A 155 19.59 -10.38 6.75
C ALA A 155 20.64 -9.45 7.39
N LYS A 156 20.51 -9.15 8.68
CA LYS A 156 21.49 -8.35 9.44
C LYS A 156 22.88 -9.01 9.48
N GLN A 157 22.96 -10.32 9.73
CA GLN A 157 24.23 -11.06 9.69
C GLN A 157 24.95 -10.95 8.33
N LEU A 158 24.17 -10.89 7.24
CA LEU A 158 24.70 -10.76 5.88
C LEU A 158 24.99 -9.30 5.49
N GLY A 159 24.79 -8.32 6.37
CA GLY A 159 25.07 -6.90 6.12
C GLY A 159 23.90 -6.11 5.49
N PHE A 160 22.69 -6.66 5.50
CA PHE A 160 21.49 -5.89 5.17
C PHE A 160 20.99 -5.11 6.38
N GLY A 161 20.61 -3.86 6.15
CA GLY A 161 19.94 -3.00 7.11
C GLY A 161 18.43 -3.01 6.94
N LEU A 162 17.70 -2.78 8.03
CA LEU A 162 16.28 -2.51 7.97
C LEU A 162 16.04 -1.08 7.50
N ALA A 163 15.10 -0.93 6.57
CA ALA A 163 14.66 0.34 6.03
C ALA A 163 13.78 1.11 7.04
N ALA A 164 13.79 2.44 6.92
CA ALA A 164 12.79 3.27 7.57
C ALA A 164 11.39 2.96 7.01
N ALA A 165 10.34 3.09 7.84
CA ALA A 165 8.97 2.85 7.42
C ALA A 165 8.55 3.69 6.19
N GLU A 166 9.10 4.90 6.05
CA GLU A 166 8.89 5.80 4.90
C GLU A 166 9.23 5.14 3.55
N VAL A 167 10.13 4.16 3.52
CA VAL A 167 10.51 3.47 2.28
C VAL A 167 9.32 2.81 1.59
N GLY A 168 8.37 2.24 2.35
CA GLY A 168 7.18 1.62 1.76
C GLY A 168 6.36 2.57 0.87
N PRO A 169 5.80 3.67 1.40
CA PRO A 169 5.04 4.62 0.61
C PRO A 169 5.89 5.36 -0.45
N GLN A 170 7.16 5.67 -0.19
CA GLN A 170 8.03 6.30 -1.19
C GLN A 170 8.35 5.37 -2.36
N LEU A 171 8.65 4.09 -2.08
CA LEU A 171 8.85 3.07 -3.10
C LEU A 171 7.58 2.92 -3.94
N ARG A 172 6.42 2.91 -3.30
CA ARG A 172 5.14 2.79 -4.02
C ARG A 172 4.96 3.92 -5.04
N LEU A 173 5.33 5.15 -4.67
CA LEU A 173 5.28 6.34 -5.53
C LEU A 173 6.37 6.40 -6.61
N GLN A 174 7.35 5.50 -6.59
CA GLN A 174 8.52 5.53 -7.49
C GLN A 174 8.72 4.22 -8.28
N TYR A 175 7.75 3.30 -8.19
CA TYR A 175 7.80 2.00 -8.84
C TYR A 175 6.45 1.66 -9.47
N PHE A 176 6.11 2.34 -10.56
CA PHE A 176 4.81 2.18 -11.24
C PHE A 176 4.76 0.99 -12.20
N ASP A 177 5.91 0.56 -12.69
CA ASP A 177 6.09 -0.59 -13.59
C ASP A 177 6.15 -1.93 -12.83
N GLN A 178 5.66 -1.97 -11.60
CA GLN A 178 5.61 -3.19 -10.79
C GLN A 178 4.79 -4.28 -11.49
N PRO A 179 5.35 -5.49 -11.74
CA PRO A 179 4.63 -6.59 -12.33
C PRO A 179 3.40 -7.02 -11.53
N ILE A 180 2.32 -7.37 -12.23
CA ILE A 180 1.14 -7.98 -11.60
C ILE A 180 1.56 -9.30 -10.94
N GLY A 181 1.19 -9.47 -9.67
CA GLY A 181 1.54 -10.61 -8.84
C GLY A 181 2.79 -10.42 -8.00
N GLU A 182 3.51 -9.30 -8.14
CA GLU A 182 4.66 -8.99 -7.29
C GLU A 182 4.21 -8.38 -5.96
N PHE A 183 4.81 -8.89 -4.87
CA PHE A 183 4.64 -8.43 -3.50
C PHE A 183 6.03 -8.27 -2.89
N LEU A 184 6.33 -7.06 -2.42
CA LEU A 184 7.62 -6.70 -1.85
C LEU A 184 7.42 -6.33 -0.38
N ILE A 185 7.85 -7.20 0.52
CA ILE A 185 7.82 -6.94 1.96
C ILE A 185 8.91 -5.92 2.28
N VAL A 186 8.55 -4.80 2.89
CA VAL A 186 9.54 -3.82 3.34
C VAL A 186 10.19 -4.38 4.61
N GLY A 187 11.49 -4.63 4.56
CA GLY A 187 12.28 -5.02 5.72
C GLY A 187 12.45 -3.82 6.65
N MET A 188 11.47 -3.59 7.53
CA MET A 188 11.41 -2.47 8.45
C MET A 188 11.12 -2.93 9.87
N GLU A 189 11.47 -2.11 10.85
CA GLU A 189 10.98 -2.29 12.22
C GLU A 189 9.44 -2.18 12.24
N PRO A 190 8.71 -3.13 12.85
CA PRO A 190 7.25 -3.11 12.87
C PRO A 190 6.70 -1.91 13.63
N ILE A 191 5.64 -1.30 13.09
CA ILE A 191 4.87 -0.26 13.78
C ILE A 191 3.63 -0.88 14.40
N ARG A 192 3.40 -0.62 15.69
CA ARG A 192 2.19 -1.10 16.37
C ARG A 192 0.99 -0.25 15.99
N THR A 193 -0.10 -0.93 15.63
CA THR A 193 -1.46 -0.39 15.52
C THR A 193 -1.93 0.25 16.83
N TRP A 194 -3.06 0.96 16.82
CA TRP A 194 -3.70 1.47 18.04
C TRP A 194 -4.06 0.36 19.03
N LYS A 195 -4.32 -0.86 18.51
CA LYS A 195 -4.61 -2.06 19.31
C LYS A 195 -3.35 -2.85 19.71
N GLY A 196 -2.16 -2.37 19.35
CA GLY A 196 -0.89 -2.99 19.74
C GLY A 196 -0.37 -4.08 18.81
N ALA A 197 -1.14 -4.50 17.80
CA ALA A 197 -0.68 -5.47 16.80
C ALA A 197 0.47 -4.88 15.95
N PRO A 198 1.61 -5.58 15.81
CA PRO A 198 2.73 -5.14 14.99
C PRO A 198 2.41 -5.28 13.50
N VAL A 199 2.72 -4.26 12.70
CA VAL A 199 2.49 -4.26 11.26
C VAL A 199 3.74 -3.79 10.53
N ILE A 200 4.08 -4.50 9.46
CA ILE A 200 5.07 -4.09 8.45
C ILE A 200 4.35 -3.78 7.12
N LEU A 201 5.06 -3.11 6.21
CA LEU A 201 4.49 -2.68 4.93
C LEU A 201 4.83 -3.65 3.80
N ASN A 202 3.94 -3.75 2.82
CA ASN A 202 4.17 -4.47 1.58
C ASN A 202 3.76 -3.59 0.38
N VAL A 203 4.66 -3.46 -0.59
CA VAL A 203 4.44 -2.75 -1.86
C VAL A 203 4.05 -3.77 -2.91
N ALA A 204 2.80 -3.74 -3.35
CA ALA A 204 2.23 -4.82 -4.14
C ALA A 204 1.47 -4.36 -5.38
N ASN A 205 1.41 -5.23 -6.37
CA ASN A 205 0.48 -5.13 -7.49
C ASN A 205 -0.34 -6.43 -7.58
N GLY A 206 -1.50 -6.44 -6.93
CA GLY A 206 -2.43 -7.59 -6.96
C GLY A 206 -3.24 -7.72 -8.26
N GLY A 207 -2.98 -6.87 -9.25
CA GLY A 207 -3.71 -6.74 -10.52
C GLY A 207 -5.06 -6.03 -10.46
N ALA A 208 -5.42 -5.53 -9.28
CA ALA A 208 -6.48 -4.53 -9.09
C ALA A 208 -5.95 -3.09 -9.22
N GLY A 209 -4.63 -2.92 -9.27
CA GLY A 209 -3.93 -1.66 -9.15
C GLY A 209 -2.71 -1.78 -8.24
N LEU A 210 -1.93 -0.70 -8.17
CA LEU A 210 -0.80 -0.56 -7.28
C LEU A 210 -1.31 -0.25 -5.88
N ILE A 211 -0.80 -0.96 -4.87
CA ILE A 211 -1.28 -0.81 -3.50
C ILE A 211 -0.11 -0.88 -2.51
N LEU A 212 -0.25 -0.12 -1.43
CA LEU A 212 0.54 -0.27 -0.21
C LEU A 212 -0.36 -0.93 0.85
N ILE A 213 0.02 -2.11 1.34
CA ILE A 213 -0.76 -2.84 2.35
C ILE A 213 0.06 -3.09 3.61
N GLY A 214 -0.63 -3.28 4.73
CA GLY A 214 -0.02 -3.76 5.96
C GLY A 214 -0.08 -5.29 6.01
N GLN A 215 0.96 -5.89 6.58
CA GLN A 215 1.05 -7.31 6.89
C GLN A 215 1.39 -7.45 8.39
N ASP A 216 1.02 -8.57 8.99
CA ASP A 216 1.50 -8.93 10.33
C ASP A 216 3.04 -8.84 10.38
N GLY A 217 3.51 -8.06 11.36
CA GLY A 217 4.92 -7.80 11.63
C GLY A 217 5.39 -8.48 12.92
N GLY A 218 4.65 -9.47 13.42
CA GLY A 218 5.03 -10.28 14.57
C GLY A 218 6.34 -11.01 14.34
N ALA A 219 7.14 -11.14 15.40
CA ALA A 219 8.41 -11.87 15.34
C ALA A 219 8.23 -13.34 14.94
N ASP A 220 7.09 -13.92 15.34
CA ASP A 220 6.64 -15.29 15.10
C ASP A 220 5.81 -15.44 13.82
N THR A 221 5.58 -14.36 13.06
CA THR A 221 4.88 -14.42 11.78
C THR A 221 5.65 -15.32 10.81
N GLN A 222 4.98 -16.34 10.29
CA GLN A 222 5.54 -17.22 9.27
C GLN A 222 5.47 -16.56 7.89
N ILE A 223 6.62 -16.43 7.26
CA ILE A 223 6.77 -15.86 5.92
C ILE A 223 7.19 -16.98 4.96
N SER A 224 6.50 -17.08 3.81
CA SER A 224 6.93 -17.99 2.75
C SER A 224 8.36 -17.66 2.31
N VAL A 225 9.21 -18.68 2.11
CA VAL A 225 10.60 -18.44 1.70
C VAL A 225 10.73 -17.84 0.30
N ALA A 226 9.69 -17.96 -0.53
CA ALA A 226 9.60 -17.33 -1.84
C ALA A 226 9.31 -15.81 -1.77
N SER A 227 8.83 -15.31 -0.63
CA SER A 227 8.53 -13.89 -0.45
C SER A 227 9.81 -13.06 -0.57
N ARG A 228 9.73 -11.97 -1.33
CA ARG A 228 10.84 -11.03 -1.51
C ARG A 228 10.75 -9.90 -0.50
N PHE A 229 11.89 -9.60 0.11
CA PHE A 229 12.09 -8.47 1.00
C PHE A 229 12.83 -7.35 0.28
N VAL A 230 12.53 -6.12 0.68
CA VAL A 230 13.27 -4.92 0.33
C VAL A 230 14.07 -4.50 1.56
N PHE A 231 15.38 -4.56 1.47
CA PHE A 231 16.30 -4.08 2.50
C PHE A 231 17.14 -2.90 1.98
N MET A 232 17.78 -2.19 2.91
CA MET A 232 18.87 -1.27 2.60
C MET A 232 20.22 -1.93 2.95
N ARG A 233 21.34 -1.33 2.57
CA ARG A 233 22.66 -1.75 3.07
C ARG A 233 22.93 -1.11 4.43
N THR A 234 23.61 -1.82 5.33
CA THR A 234 24.16 -1.16 6.52
C THR A 234 25.36 -0.29 6.13
N ASN A 235 25.41 0.95 6.63
CA ASN A 235 26.65 1.74 6.59
C ASN A 235 27.66 1.29 7.67
N GLU A 236 27.25 0.38 8.54
CA GLU A 236 28.08 -0.24 9.55
C GLU A 236 28.83 -1.42 8.92
N ALA A 237 30.16 -1.39 8.97
CA ALA A 237 31.00 -2.47 8.49
C ALA A 237 30.63 -3.76 9.21
N ALA A 238 30.40 -4.84 8.46
CA ALA A 238 30.15 -6.16 9.02
C ALA A 238 31.24 -6.49 10.06
N PRO A 239 30.91 -7.07 11.22
CA PRO A 239 31.93 -7.50 12.18
C PRO A 239 32.88 -8.46 11.47
N ALA A 240 34.16 -8.10 11.41
CA ALA A 240 35.19 -8.99 10.88
C ALA A 240 35.13 -10.30 11.65
N GLU A 241 34.96 -11.42 10.94
CA GLU A 241 35.10 -12.74 11.56
C GLU A 241 36.50 -12.84 12.16
N ALA A 242 36.56 -12.95 13.49
CA ALA A 242 37.81 -13.21 14.19
C ALA A 242 38.29 -14.62 13.78
N PRO A 243 39.55 -14.79 13.33
CA PRO A 243 40.05 -16.10 12.99
C PRO A 243 40.10 -16.98 14.25
N GLU A 244 39.56 -18.21 14.13
CA GLU A 244 39.70 -19.27 15.12
C GLU A 244 41.17 -19.42 15.52
N ALA A 245 41.46 -19.07 16.77
CA ALA A 245 42.74 -19.40 17.39
C ALA A 245 42.76 -20.92 17.61
N VAL A 246 43.39 -21.63 16.67
CA VAL A 246 43.86 -23.00 16.85
C VAL A 246 44.91 -22.99 17.97
N ALA A 247 44.49 -23.31 19.19
CA ALA A 247 45.41 -23.60 20.28
C ALA A 247 45.93 -25.03 20.08
N LEU A 248 47.08 -25.15 19.44
CA LEU A 248 47.90 -26.36 19.42
C LEU A 248 48.30 -26.75 20.85
N VAL A 249 48.02 -28.01 21.19
CA VAL A 249 48.56 -28.75 22.34
C VAL A 249 50.10 -28.83 22.23
N GLY A 250 50.82 -28.68 23.35
CA GLY A 250 52.25 -28.99 23.37
C GLY A 250 52.96 -28.87 24.73
N ARG A 251 52.96 -30.00 25.47
CA ARG A 251 53.92 -30.50 26.49
C ARG A 251 54.16 -29.74 27.80
#